data_AF-A0A1E1LK49-F1
#
_entry.id   AF-A0A1E1LK49-F1
#
_cell.length_a   1.000
_cell.length_b   1.000
_cell.length_c   1.000
_cell.angle_alpha   90.00
_cell.angle_beta   90.00
_cell.angle_gamma   90.00
#
_symmetry.space_group_name_H-M   'P 1'
#
loop_
_entity.id
_entity.type
_entity.pdbx_description
1 polymer ?
#
loop_
_entity_poly.entity_id
_entity_poly.type
_entity_poly.pdbx_seq_one_letter_code
_entity_poly.pdbx_strand_id
1 'polypeptide(L)'
;MMSVYMDIISRRQEKSGGGVVGRGMEREEIDMIDNLMTCVYKSGETIPHSEIACMMITILMAGQHSSSSSSSWIMLHLASRPDLQEELYREQQDANLYLAGN
;
A
#
# COMPACT_ATOMS: atom_id res chain seq x y z
N MET A 1 -12.68 13.69 2.71
CA MET A 1 -11.69 12.64 2.38
C MET A 1 -11.15 12.80 0.96
N MET A 2 -11.98 12.85 -0.08
CA MET A 2 -11.53 13.09 -1.46
C MET A 2 -10.69 14.37 -1.62
N SER A 3 -11.05 15.45 -0.93
CA SER A 3 -10.29 16.71 -0.92
C SER A 3 -8.84 16.56 -0.46
N VAL A 4 -8.57 15.63 0.46
CA VAL A 4 -7.20 15.36 0.96
C VAL A 4 -6.37 14.71 -0.13
N TYR A 5 -6.92 13.71 -0.84
CA TYR A 5 -6.23 13.07 -1.96
C TYR A 5 -6.00 14.04 -3.11
N MET A 6 -6.97 14.90 -3.41
CA MET A 6 -6.81 15.92 -4.43
C MET A 6 -5.67 16.89 -4.10
N ASP A 7 -5.60 17.36 -2.85
CA ASP A 7 -4.51 18.22 -2.36
C ASP A 7 -3.14 17.51 -2.46
N ILE A 8 -3.07 16.22 -2.13
CA ILE A 8 -1.85 15.41 -2.30
C ILE A 8 -1.43 15.33 -3.77
N ILE A 9 -2.37 15.03 -4.67
CA ILE A 9 -2.10 14.91 -6.12
C ILE A 9 -1.64 16.26 -6.69
N SER A 10 -2.31 17.36 -6.34
CA SER A 10 -1.93 18.71 -6.77
C SER A 10 -0.50 19.07 -6.34
N ARG A 11 -0.14 18.82 -5.08
CA ARG A 11 1.22 19.07 -4.57
C ARG A 11 2.28 18.25 -5.30
N ARG A 12 1.96 17.02 -5.71
CA ARG A 12 2.89 16.16 -6.47
C ARG A 12 3.11 16.70 -7.88
N GLN A 13 2.08 17.16 -8.56
CA GLN A 13 2.22 17.77 -9.89
C GLN A 13 3.03 19.07 -9.88
N GLU A 14 2.82 19.91 -8.85
CA GLU A 14 3.60 21.14 -8.66
C GLU A 14 5.09 20.83 -8.46
N LYS A 15 5.41 19.80 -7.66
CA LYS A 15 6.79 19.33 -7.45
C LYS A 15 7.43 18.72 -8.70
N SER A 16 6.65 18.03 -9.53
CA SER A 16 7.15 17.40 -10.77
C SER A 16 7.24 18.36 -11.98
N GLY A 17 6.89 19.65 -11.83
CA GLY A 17 7.06 20.66 -12.87
C GLY A 17 6.22 20.42 -14.15
N GLY A 18 5.08 19.73 -14.03
CA GLY A 18 4.20 19.42 -15.17
C GLY A 18 4.68 18.29 -16.10
N GLY A 19 5.76 17.59 -15.75
CA GLY A 19 6.19 16.37 -16.44
C GLY A 19 5.41 15.14 -15.95
N VAL A 20 5.12 14.21 -16.86
CA VAL A 20 4.62 12.86 -16.52
C VAL A 20 5.58 12.28 -15.48
N VAL A 21 5.03 11.91 -14.32
CA VAL A 21 5.77 11.28 -13.21
C VAL A 21 6.40 10.00 -13.74
N GLY A 22 7.65 10.11 -14.17
CA GLY A 22 8.24 9.08 -15.01
C GLY A 22 9.67 9.42 -15.31
N ARG A 23 10.56 8.82 -14.51
CA ARG A 23 11.99 8.64 -14.82
C ARG A 23 12.87 9.87 -14.57
N GLY A 24 13.01 10.23 -13.30
CA GLY A 24 14.02 11.23 -12.92
C GLY A 24 14.06 11.70 -11.47
N MET A 25 13.24 11.15 -10.56
CA MET A 25 13.26 11.55 -9.15
C MET A 25 14.15 10.57 -8.36
N GLU A 26 15.17 11.11 -7.70
CA GLU A 26 16.03 10.37 -6.77
C GLU A 26 15.18 9.76 -5.63
N ARG A 27 15.06 8.42 -5.58
CA ARG A 27 14.64 7.62 -4.41
C ARG A 27 13.45 8.13 -3.57
N GLU A 28 12.48 8.83 -4.12
CA GLU A 28 11.16 8.90 -3.47
C GLU A 28 10.46 7.55 -3.74
N GLU A 29 10.01 6.87 -2.68
CA GLU A 29 9.30 5.59 -2.79
C GLU A 29 8.07 5.76 -3.68
N ILE A 30 8.05 5.04 -4.81
CA ILE A 30 6.93 5.03 -5.75
C ILE A 30 5.73 4.38 -5.05
N ASP A 31 4.62 5.11 -4.94
CA ASP A 31 3.40 4.59 -4.31
C ASP A 31 2.25 4.34 -5.29
N MET A 32 1.08 3.96 -4.76
CA MET A 32 -0.10 3.67 -5.56
C MET A 32 -0.66 4.89 -6.31
N ILE A 33 -0.53 6.10 -5.75
CA ILE A 33 -0.99 7.33 -6.43
C ILE A 33 -0.09 7.59 -7.63
N ASP A 34 1.22 7.40 -7.49
CA ASP A 34 2.18 7.57 -8.59
C ASP A 34 1.91 6.58 -9.72
N ASN A 35 1.69 5.30 -9.37
CA ASN A 35 1.31 4.29 -10.35
C ASN A 35 0.01 4.67 -11.09
N LEU A 36 -1.04 5.08 -10.37
CA LEU A 36 -2.32 5.45 -10.98
C LEU A 36 -2.22 6.71 -11.86
N MET A 37 -1.37 7.68 -11.51
CA MET A 37 -1.13 8.87 -12.33
C MET A 37 -0.43 8.56 -13.66
N THR A 38 0.32 7.45 -13.74
CA THR A 38 0.97 6.99 -15.00
C THR A 38 0.11 6.06 -15.83
N CYS A 39 -1.01 5.58 -15.27
CA CYS A 39 -1.90 4.65 -15.95
C CYS A 39 -2.79 5.35 -16.98
N VAL A 40 -3.09 4.63 -18.05
CA VAL A 40 -3.97 5.07 -19.13
C VAL A 40 -5.04 4.01 -19.33
N TYR A 41 -6.29 4.43 -19.49
CA TYR A 41 -7.37 3.54 -19.86
C TYR A 41 -7.12 2.88 -21.22
N LYS A 42 -7.81 1.76 -21.48
CA LYS A 42 -7.73 1.09 -22.80
C LYS A 42 -8.17 1.99 -23.96
N SER A 43 -8.92 3.06 -23.67
CA SER A 43 -9.32 4.11 -24.61
C SER A 43 -8.20 5.09 -24.97
N GLY A 44 -7.06 5.07 -24.26
CA GLY A 44 -5.97 6.03 -24.43
C GLY A 44 -6.09 7.28 -23.55
N GLU A 45 -7.15 7.39 -22.74
CA GLU A 45 -7.35 8.52 -21.82
C GLU A 45 -6.64 8.28 -20.47
N THR A 46 -5.96 9.30 -19.96
CA THR A 46 -5.34 9.29 -18.63
C THR A 46 -6.41 9.36 -17.54
N ILE A 47 -6.16 8.72 -16.39
CA ILE A 47 -7.14 8.67 -15.31
C ILE A 47 -7.33 10.07 -14.67
N PRO A 48 -8.56 10.59 -14.60
CA PRO A 48 -8.85 11.86 -13.91
C PRO A 48 -8.50 11.78 -12.42
N HIS A 49 -7.97 12.88 -11.84
CA HIS A 49 -7.56 12.90 -10.42
C HIS A 49 -8.71 12.57 -9.45
N SER A 50 -9.95 12.91 -9.80
CA SER A 50 -11.12 12.57 -8.99
C SER A 50 -11.36 11.08 -8.89
N GLU A 51 -11.09 10.36 -9.97
CA GLU A 51 -11.19 8.91 -10.01
C GLU A 51 -10.03 8.26 -9.25
N ILE A 52 -8.81 8.79 -9.39
CA ILE A 52 -7.65 8.35 -8.59
C ILE A 52 -7.96 8.50 -7.10
N ALA A 53 -8.45 9.66 -6.65
CA ALA A 53 -8.84 9.89 -5.27
C ALA A 53 -9.90 8.89 -4.77
N CYS A 54 -10.91 8.60 -5.61
CA CYS A 54 -11.96 7.64 -5.28
C CYS A 54 -11.43 6.20 -5.19
N MET A 55 -10.57 5.80 -6.13
CA MET A 55 -9.92 4.49 -6.12
C MET A 55 -9.03 4.30 -4.89
N MET A 56 -8.26 5.32 -4.50
CA MET A 56 -7.45 5.27 -3.28
C MET A 56 -8.29 5.07 -2.02
N ILE A 57 -9.41 5.79 -1.90
CA ILE A 57 -10.35 5.60 -0.79
C ILE A 57 -10.92 4.18 -0.80
N THR A 58 -11.30 3.68 -1.97
CA THR A 58 -11.87 2.33 -2.13
C THR A 58 -10.87 1.25 -1.71
N ILE A 59 -9.60 1.37 -2.14
CA ILE A 59 -8.54 0.43 -1.79
C ILE A 59 -8.33 0.41 -0.27
N LEU A 60 -8.27 1.58 0.37
CA LEU A 60 -8.09 1.66 1.81
C LEU A 60 -9.29 1.09 2.57
N MET A 61 -10.51 1.37 2.13
CA MET A 61 -11.72 0.81 2.76
C MET A 61 -11.80 -0.71 2.59
N ALA A 62 -11.36 -1.25 1.45
CA ALA A 62 -11.41 -2.68 1.16
C ALA A 62 -10.52 -3.51 2.10
N GLY A 63 -9.34 -3.01 2.43
CA GLY A 63 -8.36 -3.73 3.24
C GLY A 63 -8.51 -3.52 4.75
N GLN A 64 -9.02 -2.36 5.18
CA GLN A 64 -8.91 -1.96 6.59
C GLN A 64 -9.73 -2.86 7.53
N HIS A 65 -10.99 -3.11 7.19
CA HIS A 65 -11.91 -3.84 8.06
C HIS A 65 -11.61 -5.35 8.10
N SER A 66 -11.32 -5.93 6.94
CA SER A 66 -11.03 -7.35 6.78
C SER A 66 -9.69 -7.72 7.44
N SER A 67 -8.64 -6.96 7.16
CA SER A 67 -7.30 -7.22 7.70
C SER A 67 -7.27 -7.04 9.22
N SER A 68 -7.89 -5.98 9.75
CA SER A 68 -7.92 -5.76 11.20
C SER A 68 -8.65 -6.89 11.92
N SER A 69 -9.80 -7.35 11.39
CA SER A 69 -10.58 -8.41 12.02
C SER A 69 -9.83 -9.74 12.01
N SER A 70 -9.19 -10.09 10.88
CA SER A 70 -8.37 -11.29 10.76
C SER A 70 -7.18 -11.27 11.71
N SER A 71 -6.45 -10.16 11.79
CA SER A 71 -5.29 -10.02 12.69
C SER A 71 -5.70 -10.11 14.16
N SER A 72 -6.82 -9.50 14.56
CA SER A 72 -7.35 -9.64 15.92
C SER A 72 -7.73 -11.08 16.24
N TRP A 73 -8.34 -11.80 15.30
CA TRP A 73 -8.66 -13.21 15.47
C TRP A 73 -7.40 -14.08 15.60
N ILE A 74 -6.39 -13.86 14.75
CA ILE A 74 -5.10 -14.57 14.83
C ILE A 74 -4.47 -14.39 16.20
N MET A 75 -4.39 -13.14 16.70
CA MET A 75 -3.79 -12.89 18.01
C MET A 75 -4.57 -13.51 19.16
N LEU A 76 -5.90 -13.45 19.13
CA LEU A 76 -6.72 -14.10 20.16
C LEU A 76 -6.56 -15.62 20.11
N HIS A 77 -6.48 -16.20 18.91
CA HIS A 77 -6.30 -17.63 18.72
C HIS A 77 -4.94 -18.09 19.26
N LEU A 78 -3.86 -17.38 18.93
CA LEU A 78 -2.51 -17.64 19.45
C LEU A 78 -2.47 -17.51 20.97
N ALA A 79 -3.10 -16.49 21.56
CA ALA A 79 -3.17 -16.32 23.01
C ALA A 79 -3.88 -17.50 23.71
N SER A 80 -4.84 -18.15 23.04
CA SER A 80 -5.53 -19.33 23.56
C SER A 80 -4.78 -20.65 23.34
N ARG A 81 -3.73 -20.65 22.51
CA ARG A 81 -2.98 -21.84 22.07
C ARG A 81 -1.47 -21.62 22.16
N PRO A 82 -0.88 -21.70 23.37
CA PRO A 82 0.55 -21.53 23.58
C PRO A 82 1.41 -22.52 22.79
N ASP A 83 0.88 -23.71 22.48
CA ASP A 83 1.51 -24.71 21.63
C ASP A 83 1.77 -24.19 20.21
N LEU A 84 0.76 -23.55 19.59
CA LEU A 84 0.90 -22.95 18.27
C LEU A 84 1.79 -21.70 18.28
N GLN A 85 1.77 -20.94 19.38
CA GLN A 85 2.64 -19.77 19.53
C GLN A 85 4.13 -20.15 19.53
N GLU A 86 4.50 -21.22 20.24
CA GLU A 86 5.88 -21.70 20.30
C GLU A 86 6.33 -22.24 18.93
N GLU A 87 5.48 -22.97 18.21
CA GLU A 87 5.76 -23.43 16.84
C GLU A 87 5.96 -22.25 15.88
N LEU A 88 5.06 -21.25 15.90
CA LEU A 88 5.17 -20.05 15.06
C LEU A 88 6.44 -19.24 15.38
N TYR A 89 6.82 -19.15 16.65
CA TYR A 89 8.03 -18.45 17.06
C TYR A 89 9.29 -19.13 16.50
N ARG A 90 9.35 -20.47 16.56
CA ARG A 90 10.45 -21.24 15.96
C ARG A 90 10.52 -21.05 14.45
N GLU A 91 9.39 -21.09 13.75
CA GLU A 91 9.33 -20.82 12.31
C GLU A 91 9.92 -19.44 11.97
N GLN A 92 9.55 -18.40 12.72
CA GLN A 92 10.06 -17.04 12.50
C GLN A 92 11.57 -16.93 12.78
N GLN A 93 12.09 -17.64 13.80
CA GLN A 93 13.53 -17.68 14.07
C GLN A 93 14.29 -18.36 12.93
N ASP A 94 13.82 -19.54 12.50
CA ASP A 94 14.45 -20.28 11.41
C ASP A 94 14.46 -19.43 10.13
N ALA A 95 13.31 -18.84 9.75
CA ALA A 95 13.21 -17.94 8.61
C ALA A 95 14.15 -16.73 8.70
N ASN A 96 14.25 -16.09 9.87
CA ASN A 96 15.17 -14.97 10.08
C ASN A 96 16.64 -15.38 9.98
N LEU A 97 17.00 -16.58 10.47
CA LEU A 97 18.34 -17.14 10.34
C LEU A 97 18.69 -17.45 8.88
N TYR A 98 17.74 -17.98 8.10
CA TYR A 98 17.92 -18.16 6.65
C TYR A 98 18.18 -16.84 5.93
N LEU A 99 17.49 -15.76 6.29
CA LEU A 99 17.66 -14.45 5.68
C LEU A 99 18.95 -13.73 6.10
N ALA A 100 19.49 -14.02 7.29
CA ALA A 100 20.72 -13.42 7.81
C ALA A 100 22.01 -14.15 7.38
N GLY A 101 21.89 -15.29 6.71
CA GLY A 101 22.99 -16.18 6.32
C GLY A 101 23.49 -16.07 4.87
N ASN A 102 23.15 -15.01 4.14
CA ASN A 102 23.68 -14.62 2.81
C ASN A 102 24.07 -13.13 2.82
#